data_AF-A0AAV7JMV3-F1
#
_entry.id   AF-A0AAV7JMV3-F1
#
_cell.length_a   1.000
_cell.length_b   1.000
_cell.length_c   1.000
_cell.angle_alpha   90.00
_cell.angle_beta   90.00
_cell.angle_gamma   90.00
#
_symmetry.space_group_name_H-M   'P 1'
#
loop_
_entity.id
_entity.type
_entity.pdbx_description
1 polymer ?
#
loop_
_entity_poly.entity_id
_entity_poly.type
_entity_poly.pdbx_seq_one_letter_code
_entity_poly.pdbx_strand_id
1 'polypeptide(L)'
;MNVGDHGVELRSKAIGMLEGGITQKEVAIRLNVGVRTVRRWWSQHKGGETMETKPRSGRPQILKLVSRIVIKKSLGKVGNQPENCRGDYLSEETPYLT
;
A
#
# COMPACT_ATOMS: atom_id res chain seq x y z
N MET A 1 -0.68 -3.72 -27.17
CA MET A 1 0.22 -3.87 -26.01
C MET A 1 -0.45 -3.20 -24.82
N ASN A 2 -0.68 -3.93 -23.72
CA ASN A 2 -1.29 -3.36 -22.51
C ASN A 2 -0.26 -2.46 -21.79
N VAL A 3 -0.53 -1.16 -21.74
CA VAL A 3 0.33 -0.11 -21.14
C VAL A 3 -0.09 0.22 -19.70
N GLY A 4 -1.10 -0.49 -19.19
CA GLY A 4 -1.70 -0.26 -17.88
C GLY A 4 -1.16 -1.21 -16.81
N ASP A 5 -1.16 -0.70 -15.58
CA ASP A 5 -0.70 -1.31 -14.34
C ASP A 5 -0.85 -2.84 -14.29
N HIS A 6 0.27 -3.55 -14.17
CA HIS A 6 0.26 -5.00 -13.99
C HIS A 6 0.09 -5.29 -12.50
N GLY A 7 -0.99 -5.98 -12.14
CA GLY A 7 -1.23 -6.40 -10.76
C GLY A 7 -0.07 -7.23 -10.19
N VAL A 8 0.05 -7.21 -8.87
CA VAL A 8 1.15 -7.88 -8.12
C VAL A 8 1.20 -9.36 -8.43
N GLU A 9 0.05 -10.03 -8.53
CA GLU A 9 -0.05 -11.45 -8.87
C GLU A 9 0.64 -11.79 -10.19
N LEU A 10 0.46 -10.94 -11.20
CA LEU A 10 1.05 -11.16 -12.53
C LEU A 10 2.57 -10.99 -12.49
N ARG A 11 3.07 -10.06 -11.68
CA ARG A 11 4.52 -9.88 -11.43
C ARG A 11 5.09 -11.08 -10.71
N SER A 12 4.46 -11.53 -9.63
CA SER A 12 4.89 -12.69 -8.84
C SER A 12 4.90 -13.96 -9.69
N LYS A 13 3.88 -14.18 -10.52
CA LYS A 13 3.82 -15.30 -11.47
C LYS A 13 4.96 -15.25 -12.50
N ALA A 14 5.30 -14.06 -13.00
CA ALA A 14 6.43 -13.87 -13.90
C ALA A 14 7.76 -14.23 -13.24
N ILE A 15 7.97 -13.79 -11.99
CA ILE A 15 9.19 -14.11 -11.22
C ILE A 15 9.31 -15.62 -10.98
N GLY A 16 8.24 -16.30 -10.54
CA GLY A 16 8.30 -17.76 -10.34
C GLY A 16 8.66 -18.53 -11.60
N MET A 17 8.20 -18.08 -12.78
CA MET A 17 8.61 -18.67 -14.06
C MET A 17 10.09 -18.41 -14.40
N LEU A 18 10.60 -17.22 -14.07
CA LEU A 18 12.01 -16.87 -14.30
C LEU A 18 12.95 -17.65 -13.35
N GLU A 19 12.54 -17.87 -12.10
CA GLU A 19 13.27 -18.72 -11.15
C GLU A 19 13.27 -20.19 -11.58
N GLY A 20 12.18 -20.65 -12.22
CA GLY A 20 12.11 -21.95 -12.90
C GLY A 20 12.97 -22.08 -14.16
N GLY A 21 13.80 -21.08 -14.50
CA GLY A 21 14.74 -21.13 -15.62
C GLY A 21 14.14 -20.81 -16.99
N ILE A 22 12.88 -20.36 -17.05
CA ILE A 22 12.25 -19.96 -18.31
C ILE A 22 12.86 -18.63 -18.79
N THR A 23 13.07 -18.49 -20.10
CA THR A 23 13.64 -17.25 -20.66
C THR A 23 12.65 -16.08 -20.58
N GLN A 24 13.18 -14.86 -20.43
CA GLN A 24 12.36 -13.63 -20.36
C GLN A 24 11.47 -13.40 -21.58
N LYS A 25 11.92 -13.84 -22.78
CA LYS A 25 11.14 -13.75 -24.02
C LYS A 25 9.92 -14.67 -23.98
N GLU A 26 10.12 -15.91 -23.51
CA GLU A 26 9.06 -16.90 -23.38
C GLU A 26 8.02 -16.47 -22.34
N VAL A 27 8.47 -15.95 -21.19
CA VAL A 27 7.59 -15.38 -20.16
C VAL A 27 6.74 -14.23 -20.70
N ALA A 28 7.34 -13.34 -21.50
CA ALA A 28 6.67 -12.22 -22.13
C ALA A 28 5.54 -12.67 -23.08
N ILE A 29 5.77 -13.71 -23.89
CA ILE A 29 4.77 -14.29 -24.77
C ILE A 29 3.63 -14.90 -23.95
N ARG A 30 3.95 -15.71 -22.93
CA ARG A 30 2.97 -16.41 -22.10
C ARG A 30 2.05 -15.48 -21.31
N LEU A 31 2.59 -14.36 -20.83
CA LEU A 31 1.82 -13.38 -20.05
C LEU A 31 1.25 -12.24 -20.90
N ASN A 32 1.52 -12.21 -22.21
CA ASN A 32 1.18 -11.11 -23.11
C ASN A 32 1.71 -9.74 -22.62
N VAL A 33 2.90 -9.73 -22.04
CA VAL A 33 3.56 -8.53 -21.49
C VAL A 33 4.81 -8.21 -22.32
N GLY A 34 5.18 -6.93 -22.42
CA GLY A 34 6.41 -6.54 -23.10
C GLY A 34 7.67 -7.11 -22.42
N VAL A 35 8.62 -7.60 -23.22
CA VAL A 35 9.91 -8.15 -22.72
C VAL A 35 10.65 -7.16 -21.81
N ARG A 36 10.60 -5.86 -22.14
CA ARG A 36 11.20 -4.79 -21.33
C ARG A 36 10.60 -4.73 -19.92
N THR A 37 9.30 -4.97 -19.79
CA THR A 37 8.60 -4.98 -18.49
C THR A 37 9.03 -6.18 -17.66
N VAL A 38 9.10 -7.37 -18.26
CA VAL A 38 9.59 -8.59 -17.59
C VAL A 38 11.03 -8.41 -17.12
N ARG A 39 11.90 -7.84 -17.96
CA ARG A 39 13.28 -7.51 -17.58
C ARG A 39 13.34 -6.56 -16.38
N ARG A 40 12.48 -5.53 -16.37
CA ARG A 40 12.40 -4.58 -15.25
C ARG A 40 12.01 -5.28 -13.95
N TRP A 41 10.99 -6.14 -13.96
CA TRP A 41 10.60 -6.90 -12.76
C TRP A 41 11.71 -7.80 -12.25
N TRP A 42 12.42 -8.48 -13.15
CA TRP A 42 13.55 -9.30 -12.77
C TRP A 42 14.67 -8.50 -12.08
N SER A 43 14.98 -7.32 -12.61
CA SER A 43 15.94 -6.41 -11.98
C SER A 43 15.49 -5.94 -10.60
N GLN A 44 14.20 -5.60 -10.43
CA GLN A 44 13.65 -5.20 -9.12
C GLN A 44 13.69 -6.35 -8.12
N HIS A 45 13.37 -7.58 -8.56
CA HIS A 45 13.44 -8.77 -7.73
C HIS A 45 14.86 -9.03 -7.23
N LYS A 46 15.85 -8.96 -8.13
CA LYS A 46 17.26 -9.10 -7.77
C LYS A 46 17.76 -7.98 -6.85
N GLY A 47 17.16 -6.80 -6.90
CA GLY A 47 17.43 -5.69 -5.99
C GLY A 47 16.73 -5.80 -4.62
N GLY A 48 15.88 -6.79 -4.41
CA GLY A 48 15.11 -6.94 -3.16
C GLY A 48 14.00 -5.90 -3.00
N GLU A 49 13.61 -5.20 -4.07
CA GLU A 49 12.52 -4.23 -4.05
C GLU A 49 11.15 -4.93 -3.96
N THR A 50 10.20 -4.29 -3.28
CA THR A 50 8.81 -4.75 -3.23
C THR A 50 8.16 -4.67 -4.61
N MET A 51 7.38 -5.68 -4.97
CA MET A 51 6.70 -5.79 -6.27
C MET A 51 5.47 -4.87 -6.42
N GLU A 52 5.12 -4.14 -5.37
CA GLU A 52 3.99 -3.23 -5.34
C GLU A 52 4.22 -2.01 -6.24
N THR A 53 3.15 -1.53 -6.87
CA THR A 53 3.21 -0.25 -7.57
C THR A 53 3.31 0.87 -6.55
N LYS A 54 4.43 1.59 -6.55
CA LYS A 54 4.58 2.80 -5.75
C LYS A 54 3.47 3.80 -6.11
N PRO A 55 2.79 4.43 -5.13
CA PRO A 55 1.85 5.50 -5.43
C PRO A 55 2.55 6.57 -6.27
N ARG A 56 1.91 6.99 -7.35
CA ARG A 56 2.44 8.03 -8.23
C ARG A 56 2.58 9.31 -7.42
N SER A 57 3.82 9.72 -7.13
CA SER A 57 4.08 11.03 -6.56
C SER A 57 3.89 12.07 -7.67
N GLY A 58 2.76 12.76 -7.64
CA GLY A 58 2.60 13.98 -8.44
C GLY A 58 3.50 15.10 -7.94
N ARG A 59 3.57 16.19 -8.70
CA ARG A 59 4.20 17.43 -8.21
C ARG A 59 3.41 17.89 -6.98
N PRO A 60 4.04 18.11 -5.82
CA PRO A 60 3.33 18.61 -4.65
C PRO A 60 2.68 19.96 -5.00
N GLN A 61 1.35 20.03 -4.93
CA GLN A 61 0.65 21.29 -5.11
C GLN A 61 0.78 22.06 -3.80
N ILE A 62 1.70 23.03 -3.78
CA ILE A 62 1.80 23.98 -2.67
C ILE A 62 0.58 24.88 -2.75
N LEU A 63 -0.49 24.48 -2.06
CA LEU A 63 -1.61 25.37 -1.81
C LEU A 63 -1.08 26.58 -1.04
N LYS A 64 -1.44 27.79 -1.51
CA LYS A 64 -1.20 29.04 -0.78
C LYS A 64 -1.83 28.94 0.61
N LEU A 65 -1.22 29.64 1.57
CA LEU A 65 -1.59 29.56 2.98
C LEU A 65 -3.08 29.87 3.21
N VAL A 66 -3.61 30.89 2.52
CA VAL A 66 -5.03 31.27 2.58
C VAL A 66 -5.95 30.14 2.10
N SER A 67 -5.66 29.55 0.93
CA SER A 67 -6.47 28.46 0.37
C SER A 67 -6.49 27.24 1.29
N ARG A 68 -5.35 26.91 1.92
CA ARG A 68 -5.25 25.80 2.88
C ARG A 68 -6.08 26.07 4.14
N ILE A 69 -6.05 27.30 4.65
CA ILE A 69 -6.84 27.71 5.82
C ILE A 69 -8.33 27.62 5.51
N VAL A 70 -8.77 28.13 4.36
CA VAL A 70 -10.17 28.08 3.93
C VAL A 70 -10.66 26.64 3.86
N ILE A 71 -9.92 25.75 3.20
CA ILE A 71 -10.26 24.32 3.12
C ILE A 71 -10.31 23.68 4.53
N LYS A 72 -9.31 23.94 5.38
CA LYS A 72 -9.26 23.38 6.73
C LYS A 72 -10.43 23.85 7.60
N LYS A 73 -10.87 25.10 7.43
CA LYS A 73 -12.00 25.68 8.16
C LYS A 73 -13.34 25.18 7.62
N SER A 74 -13.46 25.01 6.31
CA SER A 74 -14.70 24.52 5.67
C SER A 74 -14.97 23.04 5.93
N LEU A 75 -13.93 22.22 6.13
CA LEU A 75 -14.08 20.79 6.43
C LEU A 75 -14.62 20.52 7.85
N GLY A 76 -14.76 21.54 8.71
CA GLY A 76 -15.23 21.40 10.09
C GLY A 76 -14.24 20.65 10.99
N LYS A 77 -14.44 20.74 12.32
CA LYS A 77 -13.74 19.84 13.24
C LYS A 77 -14.39 18.46 13.11
N VAL A 78 -13.75 17.52 12.41
CA VAL A 78 -14.02 16.10 12.65
C VAL A 78 -13.78 15.87 14.14
N GLY A 79 -14.84 15.51 14.86
CA GLY A 79 -14.81 15.32 16.31
C GLY A 79 -13.75 14.28 16.67
N ASN A 80 -12.85 14.68 17.57
CA ASN A 80 -11.99 13.77 18.30
C ASN A 80 -12.91 12.86 19.13
N GLN A 81 -12.99 11.56 18.83
CA GLN A 81 -13.56 10.61 19.79
C GLN A 81 -12.61 10.61 21.00
N PRO A 82 -13.04 11.06 22.19
CA PRO A 82 -12.20 10.89 23.36
C PRO A 82 -12.02 9.39 23.61
N GLU A 83 -10.77 9.00 23.66
CA GLU A 83 -10.24 7.76 24.20
C GLU A 83 -11.11 7.13 25.29
N ASN A 84 -11.60 5.92 25.01
CA ASN A 84 -11.73 4.78 25.92
C ASN A 84 -11.65 5.14 27.42
N CYS A 85 -12.77 5.51 28.02
CA CYS A 85 -12.91 5.59 29.48
C CYS A 85 -12.67 4.18 30.05
N ARG A 86 -11.49 3.95 30.63
CA ARG A 86 -11.23 2.82 31.53
C ARG A 86 -12.29 2.83 32.63
N GLY A 87 -13.21 1.87 32.58
CA GLY A 87 -14.09 1.55 33.67
C GLY A 87 -13.35 0.70 34.69
N ASP A 88 -12.45 1.31 35.47
CA ASP A 88 -12.00 0.74 36.73
C ASP A 88 -13.07 1.06 37.78
N TYR A 89 -14.18 0.32 37.78
CA TYR A 89 -15.14 0.33 38.90
C TYR A 89 -14.89 -0.92 39.75
N LEU A 90 -14.21 -0.67 40.85
CA LEU A 90 -14.21 -1.46 42.08
C LEU A 90 -15.66 -1.78 42.45
N SER A 91 -16.06 -3.05 42.33
CA SER A 91 -17.15 -3.60 43.12
C SER A 91 -16.53 -4.19 44.38
N GLU A 92 -16.47 -3.34 45.41
CA GLU A 92 -16.39 -3.75 46.80
C GLU A 92 -17.61 -4.62 47.12
N GLU A 93 -17.40 -5.93 47.27
CA GLU A 93 -18.29 -6.78 48.04
C GLU A 93 -17.38 -7.54 49.01
N THR A 94 -17.11 -6.90 50.15
CA THR A 94 -16.55 -7.53 51.34
C THR A 94 -17.60 -8.45 51.95
N PRO A 95 -17.35 -9.76 52.15
CA PRO A 95 -17.96 -10.46 53.26
C PRO A 95 -17.01 -10.38 54.45
N TYR A 96 -17.43 -9.62 55.46
CA TYR A 96 -16.90 -9.74 56.81
C TYR A 96 -16.96 -11.20 57.28
N LEU A 97 -15.93 -11.59 58.04
CA LEU A 97 -15.75 -12.87 58.73
C LEU A 97 -17.02 -13.40 59.43
N THR A 98 -17.31 -14.69 59.26
CA THR A 98 -17.50 -15.66 60.36
C THR A 98 -17.12 -17.05 59.87
#